data_AF-A0A1A7WN14-F1
#
_entry.id   AF-A0A1A7WN14-F1
#
_cell.length_a   1.000
_cell.length_b   1.000
_cell.length_c   1.000
_cell.angle_alpha   90.00
_cell.angle_beta   90.00
_cell.angle_gamma   90.00
#
_symmetry.space_group_name_H-M   'P 1'
#
loop_
_entity.id
_entity.type
_entity.pdbx_description
1 polymer ?
#
loop_
_entity_poly.entity_id
_entity_poly.type
_entity_poly.pdbx_seq_one_letter_code
_entity_poly.pdbx_strand_id
1 'polypeptide(L)'
;MDTAEANPETLGIEVICPERGVTAPCCPHGPTLLFGKGSGGRRFYACSACRDRKDCSFFQWEDEKVSKARLLAREEENRLKQQEYRNRFEELASLPLHEKKFCEDCQMLLLPVEHSTHSTHRATAVTAAQLMRPSMLLRPLDNKKSNAQYLFTDRSTQFLMDTLAGLGYTKVLCVGTPRLQELIKVRNLEQKSRSMKSLLLDIDLRYAQFYSQDEFCHYNMFNHHFFGGEVGVPAADVGIDMSTIHENMLVI
;
A
#
# COMPACT_ATOMS: atom_id res chain seq x y z
N MET A 1 -52.23 -24.41 10.36
CA MET A 1 -51.81 -23.39 9.39
C MET A 1 -51.02 -22.38 10.17
N ASP A 2 -49.70 -22.60 10.28
CA ASP A 2 -48.76 -21.61 10.79
C ASP A 2 -47.66 -21.53 9.75
N THR A 3 -47.84 -20.61 8.81
CA THR A 3 -46.79 -20.17 7.90
C THR A 3 -45.83 -19.32 8.72
N ALA A 4 -44.73 -19.92 9.15
CA ALA A 4 -43.59 -19.17 9.66
C ALA A 4 -43.05 -18.31 8.51
N GLU A 5 -43.46 -17.04 8.49
CA GLU A 5 -42.81 -16.02 7.66
C GLU A 5 -41.34 -15.94 8.09
N ALA A 6 -40.46 -16.33 7.17
CA ALA A 6 -39.04 -16.14 7.33
C ALA A 6 -38.77 -14.64 7.50
N ASN A 7 -38.33 -14.25 8.69
CA ASN A 7 -37.85 -12.91 8.98
C ASN A 7 -36.74 -12.55 7.96
N PRO A 8 -36.83 -11.44 7.20
CA PRO A 8 -35.77 -11.00 6.30
C PRO A 8 -34.60 -10.40 7.11
N GLU A 9 -34.06 -11.18 8.04
CA GLU A 9 -32.88 -10.84 8.82
C GLU A 9 -31.65 -10.91 7.91
N THR A 10 -31.13 -9.73 7.59
CA THR A 10 -29.71 -9.48 7.26
C THR A 10 -29.05 -10.55 6.39
N LEU A 11 -29.41 -10.61 5.11
CA LEU A 11 -28.60 -11.33 4.13
C LEU A 11 -27.18 -10.73 4.14
N GLY A 12 -26.23 -11.46 4.70
CA GLY A 12 -24.83 -11.08 4.78
C GLY A 12 -24.22 -10.88 3.39
N ILE A 13 -23.19 -10.04 3.33
CA ILE A 13 -22.35 -9.92 2.13
C ILE A 13 -21.28 -10.99 2.21
N GLU A 14 -21.20 -11.84 1.20
CA GLU A 14 -20.19 -12.89 1.07
C GLU A 14 -19.17 -12.52 0.00
N VAL A 15 -17.90 -12.85 0.23
CA VAL A 15 -16.85 -12.77 -0.78
C VAL A 15 -16.83 -14.09 -1.54
N ILE A 16 -16.91 -14.02 -2.87
CA ILE A 16 -16.99 -15.17 -3.75
C ILE A 16 -15.66 -15.31 -4.50
N CYS A 17 -15.04 -16.48 -4.42
CA CYS A 17 -13.87 -16.77 -5.24
C CYS A 17 -14.32 -17.01 -6.69
N PRO A 18 -13.88 -16.19 -7.66
CA PRO A 18 -14.23 -16.39 -9.06
C PRO A 18 -13.69 -17.73 -9.57
N GLU A 19 -14.35 -18.30 -10.57
CA GLU A 19 -13.90 -19.53 -11.23
C GLU A 19 -12.52 -19.33 -11.88
N ARG A 20 -11.72 -20.40 -11.93
CA ARG A 20 -10.37 -20.35 -12.52
C ARG A 20 -10.43 -19.83 -13.97
N GLY A 21 -9.66 -18.78 -14.25
CA GLY A 21 -9.55 -18.18 -15.57
C GLY A 21 -10.43 -16.94 -15.80
N VAL A 22 -11.30 -16.58 -14.85
CA VAL A 22 -12.07 -15.33 -14.91
C VAL A 22 -11.25 -14.20 -14.29
N THR A 23 -10.91 -13.18 -15.09
CA THR A 23 -10.20 -11.99 -14.61
C THR A 23 -11.18 -10.97 -14.04
N ALA A 24 -10.99 -10.59 -12.77
CA ALA A 24 -11.76 -9.53 -12.15
C ALA A 24 -11.37 -8.17 -12.77
N PRO A 25 -12.34 -7.26 -12.98
CA PRO A 25 -12.02 -5.92 -13.46
C PRO A 25 -11.19 -5.17 -12.42
N CYS A 26 -10.27 -4.32 -12.88
CA CYS A 26 -9.41 -3.53 -11.99
C CYS A 26 -10.05 -2.20 -11.61
N CYS A 27 -9.89 -1.82 -10.36
CA CYS A 27 -10.06 -0.45 -9.88
C CYS A 27 -8.67 0.22 -9.71
N PRO A 28 -8.59 1.49 -9.30
CA PRO A 28 -7.30 2.14 -9.02
C PRO A 28 -6.45 1.44 -7.95
N HIS A 29 -7.03 0.51 -7.17
CA HIS A 29 -6.36 -0.29 -6.13
C HIS A 29 -6.08 -1.75 -6.57
N GLY A 30 -6.12 -2.03 -7.88
CA GLY A 30 -5.88 -3.36 -8.43
C GLY A 30 -7.16 -4.17 -8.69
N PRO A 31 -7.05 -5.50 -8.87
CA PRO A 31 -8.18 -6.39 -9.11
C PRO A 31 -9.24 -6.29 -8.02
N THR A 32 -10.50 -6.19 -8.43
CA THR A 32 -11.64 -6.10 -7.50
C THR A 32 -11.99 -7.48 -6.92
N LEU A 33 -12.77 -7.48 -5.84
CA LEU A 33 -13.33 -8.71 -5.28
C LEU A 33 -14.78 -8.87 -5.76
N LEU A 34 -15.19 -10.12 -5.96
CA LEU A 34 -16.57 -10.47 -6.28
C LEU A 34 -17.34 -10.69 -4.97
N PHE A 35 -18.49 -10.04 -4.84
CA PHE A 35 -19.36 -10.09 -3.68
C PHE A 35 -20.75 -10.62 -4.07
N GLY A 36 -21.43 -11.30 -3.14
CA GLY A 36 -22.83 -11.72 -3.26
C GLY A 36 -23.62 -11.39 -2.01
N LYS A 37 -24.95 -11.29 -2.13
CA LYS A 37 -25.87 -11.09 -1.00
C LYS A 37 -26.62 -12.38 -0.69
N GLY A 38 -26.14 -13.15 0.29
CA GLY A 38 -26.71 -14.45 0.70
C GLY A 38 -26.91 -15.46 -0.44
N SER A 39 -27.61 -16.56 -0.14
CA SER A 39 -27.84 -17.67 -1.08
C SER A 39 -28.84 -17.30 -2.18
N GLY A 40 -28.34 -16.71 -3.27
CA GLY A 40 -29.11 -16.35 -4.47
C GLY A 40 -29.14 -14.87 -4.82
N GLY A 41 -28.45 -14.01 -4.06
CA GLY A 41 -28.34 -12.60 -4.39
C GLY A 41 -27.46 -12.32 -5.61
N ARG A 42 -27.79 -11.25 -6.33
CA ARG A 42 -27.01 -10.81 -7.50
C ARG A 42 -25.58 -10.43 -7.09
N ARG A 43 -24.61 -10.88 -7.91
CA ARG A 43 -23.18 -10.71 -7.63
C ARG A 43 -22.61 -9.46 -8.27
N PHE A 44 -21.64 -8.84 -7.62
CA PHE A 44 -21.03 -7.59 -8.09
C PHE A 44 -19.55 -7.50 -7.69
N TYR A 45 -18.78 -6.78 -8.50
CA TYR A 45 -17.40 -6.41 -8.25
C TYR A 45 -17.32 -5.07 -7.52
N ALA A 46 -16.51 -5.03 -6.46
CA ALA A 46 -16.18 -3.80 -5.73
C ALA A 46 -14.72 -3.77 -5.27
N CYS A 47 -14.27 -2.58 -4.84
CA CYS A 47 -12.88 -2.36 -4.41
C CYS A 47 -12.47 -3.34 -3.30
N SER A 48 -11.27 -3.91 -3.42
CA SER A 48 -10.67 -4.79 -2.40
C SER A 48 -10.14 -4.03 -1.20
N ALA A 49 -9.69 -2.79 -1.40
CA ALA A 49 -9.00 -1.98 -0.39
C ALA A 49 -9.86 -0.89 0.28
N CYS A 50 -11.01 -0.53 -0.32
CA CYS A 50 -11.86 0.54 0.19
C CYS A 50 -13.26 0.01 0.47
N ARG A 51 -13.71 0.12 1.71
CA ARG A 51 -15.06 -0.27 2.14
C ARG A 51 -16.11 0.78 1.78
N ASP A 52 -15.72 2.06 1.71
CA ASP A 52 -16.62 3.16 1.36
C ASP A 52 -16.51 3.52 -0.13
N ARG A 53 -17.66 3.73 -0.78
CA ARG A 53 -17.71 4.12 -2.20
C ARG A 53 -17.22 5.55 -2.45
N LYS A 54 -17.07 6.34 -1.39
CA LYS A 54 -16.45 7.68 -1.46
C LYS A 54 -14.94 7.59 -1.69
N ASP A 55 -14.30 6.58 -1.13
CA ASP A 55 -12.85 6.37 -1.25
C ASP A 55 -12.51 5.63 -2.56
N CYS A 56 -13.39 4.71 -2.99
CA CYS A 56 -13.34 4.13 -4.33
C CYS A 56 -14.75 3.85 -4.87
N SER A 57 -15.17 4.59 -5.89
CA SER A 57 -16.52 4.50 -6.44
C SER A 57 -16.77 3.31 -7.36
N PHE A 58 -15.76 2.45 -7.55
CA PHE A 58 -15.84 1.30 -8.43
C PHE A 58 -16.98 0.36 -8.03
N PHE A 59 -17.85 0.07 -8.99
CA PHE A 59 -18.92 -0.90 -8.86
C PHE A 59 -19.27 -1.43 -10.26
N GLN A 60 -19.47 -2.75 -10.38
CA GLN A 60 -19.87 -3.40 -11.63
C GLN A 60 -20.64 -4.68 -11.31
N TRP A 61 -21.82 -4.91 -11.90
CA TRP A 61 -22.49 -6.21 -11.73
C TRP A 61 -21.72 -7.31 -12.49
N GLU A 62 -21.73 -8.54 -11.98
CA GLU A 62 -21.04 -9.67 -12.63
C GLU A 62 -21.56 -9.91 -14.05
N ASP A 63 -22.87 -9.74 -14.26
CA ASP A 63 -23.57 -9.90 -15.53
C ASP A 63 -23.63 -8.61 -16.38
N GLU A 64 -23.02 -7.51 -15.91
CA GLU A 64 -22.98 -6.24 -16.66
C GLU A 64 -22.07 -6.36 -17.88
N LYS A 65 -22.63 -6.17 -19.08
CA LYS A 65 -21.85 -6.11 -20.32
C LYS A 65 -21.14 -4.76 -20.44
N VAL A 66 -19.84 -4.75 -20.17
CA VAL A 66 -18.97 -3.59 -20.36
C VAL A 66 -18.31 -3.67 -21.73
N SER A 67 -18.31 -2.56 -22.48
CA SER A 67 -17.63 -2.52 -23.79
C SER A 67 -16.10 -2.65 -23.62
N LYS A 68 -15.44 -3.28 -24.59
CA LYS A 68 -13.97 -3.40 -24.62
C LYS A 68 -13.28 -2.04 -24.51
N ALA A 69 -13.83 -1.01 -25.16
CA ALA A 69 -13.31 0.35 -25.09
C ALA A 69 -13.32 0.93 -23.67
N ARG A 70 -14.39 0.68 -22.89
CA ARG A 70 -14.51 1.16 -21.50
C ARG A 70 -13.56 0.42 -20.56
N LEU A 71 -13.31 -0.86 -20.78
CA LEU A 71 -12.31 -1.63 -20.02
C LEU A 71 -10.90 -1.11 -20.28
N LEU A 72 -10.51 -0.98 -21.55
CA LEU A 72 -9.19 -0.49 -21.94
C LEU A 72 -8.94 0.94 -21.46
N ALA A 73 -9.93 1.83 -21.54
CA ALA A 73 -9.80 3.20 -21.04
C ALA A 73 -9.51 3.25 -19.53
N ARG A 74 -10.15 2.36 -18.75
CA ARG A 74 -9.95 2.26 -17.30
C ARG A 74 -8.56 1.72 -16.96
N GLU A 75 -8.13 0.67 -17.66
CA GLU A 75 -6.79 0.09 -17.48
C GLU A 75 -5.69 1.10 -17.83
N GLU A 76 -5.88 1.85 -18.92
CA GLU A 76 -4.95 2.90 -19.34
C GLU A 76 -4.90 4.06 -18.34
N GLU A 77 -6.03 4.50 -17.79
CA GLU A 77 -6.06 5.53 -16.74
C GLU A 77 -5.26 5.09 -15.51
N ASN A 78 -5.45 3.85 -15.06
CA ASN A 78 -4.70 3.29 -13.92
C ASN A 78 -3.20 3.22 -14.24
N ARG A 79 -2.84 2.77 -15.46
CA ARG A 79 -1.44 2.66 -15.91
C ARG A 79 -0.75 4.03 -15.94
N LEU A 80 -1.42 5.04 -16.49
CA LEU A 80 -0.90 6.40 -16.58
C LEU A 80 -0.67 7.01 -15.19
N LYS A 81 -1.61 6.85 -14.27
CA LYS A 81 -1.43 7.31 -12.87
C LYS A 81 -0.23 6.65 -12.19
N GLN A 82 -0.08 5.32 -12.33
CA GLN A 82 1.09 4.64 -11.76
C GLN A 82 2.41 5.12 -12.39
N GLN A 83 2.40 5.39 -13.71
CA GLN A 83 3.57 5.92 -14.40
C GLN A 83 3.93 7.34 -13.94
N GLU A 84 2.93 8.21 -13.75
CA GLU A 84 3.09 9.57 -13.23
C GLU A 84 3.74 9.55 -11.84
N TYR A 85 3.24 8.71 -10.93
CA TYR A 85 3.83 8.57 -9.60
C TYR A 85 5.27 8.08 -9.64
N ARG A 86 5.58 7.07 -10.47
CA ARG A 86 6.95 6.56 -10.60
C ARG A 86 7.92 7.64 -11.08
N ASN A 87 7.58 8.32 -12.18
CA ASN A 87 8.41 9.39 -12.73
C ASN A 87 8.66 10.49 -11.68
N ARG A 88 7.60 10.86 -10.94
CA ARG A 88 7.69 11.85 -9.87
C ARG A 88 8.65 11.42 -8.76
N PHE A 89 8.54 10.17 -8.28
CA PHE A 89 9.39 9.70 -7.17
C PHE A 89 10.85 9.54 -7.59
N GLU A 90 11.11 9.14 -8.82
CA GLU A 90 12.46 9.12 -9.39
C GLU A 90 13.08 10.51 -9.44
N GLU A 91 12.31 11.53 -9.85
CA GLU A 91 12.75 12.92 -9.86
C GLU A 91 13.04 13.40 -8.42
N LEU A 92 12.15 13.14 -7.46
CA LEU A 92 12.33 13.47 -6.04
C LEU A 92 13.55 12.77 -5.41
N ALA A 93 13.83 11.53 -5.81
CA ALA A 93 14.99 10.79 -5.34
C ALA A 93 16.30 11.44 -5.80
N SER A 94 16.32 11.99 -7.03
CA SER A 94 17.48 12.66 -7.61
C SER A 94 17.82 14.02 -6.99
N LEU A 95 16.86 14.67 -6.33
CA LEU A 95 17.05 15.99 -5.74
C LEU A 95 18.05 15.97 -4.57
N PRO A 96 18.92 16.98 -4.45
CA PRO A 96 19.78 17.13 -3.30
C PRO A 96 18.96 17.51 -2.05
N LEU A 97 19.44 17.09 -0.87
CA LEU A 97 18.71 17.26 0.40
C LEU A 97 18.25 18.71 0.66
N HIS A 98 19.10 19.69 0.35
CA HIS A 98 18.81 21.11 0.63
C HIS A 98 17.70 21.70 -0.24
N GLU A 99 17.34 21.04 -1.35
CA GLU A 99 16.22 21.42 -2.19
C GLU A 99 14.91 20.72 -1.79
N LYS A 100 14.98 19.65 -0.99
CA LYS A 100 13.79 18.90 -0.57
C LYS A 100 12.98 19.71 0.44
N LYS A 101 11.73 19.97 0.08
CA LYS A 101 10.71 20.54 0.96
C LYS A 101 9.56 19.57 1.10
N PHE A 102 8.96 19.52 2.28
CA PHE A 102 7.76 18.76 2.54
C PHE A 102 6.58 19.72 2.77
N CYS A 103 5.51 19.53 2.02
CA CYS A 103 4.25 20.23 2.23
C CYS A 103 3.40 19.46 3.22
N GLU A 104 3.12 20.05 4.38
CA GLU A 104 2.29 19.45 5.41
C GLU A 104 0.81 19.42 5.02
N ASP A 105 0.34 20.36 4.20
CA ASP A 105 -1.06 20.39 3.77
C ASP A 105 -1.35 19.27 2.78
N CYS A 106 -0.45 19.09 1.80
CA CYS A 106 -0.56 18.08 0.74
C CYS A 106 0.05 16.72 1.12
N GLN A 107 0.80 16.64 2.23
CA GLN A 107 1.41 15.41 2.73
C GLN A 107 2.41 14.78 1.75
N MET A 108 3.23 15.62 1.11
CA MET A 108 4.15 15.19 0.04
C MET A 108 5.42 16.05 -0.01
N LEU A 109 6.50 15.43 -0.49
CA LEU A 109 7.70 16.15 -0.92
C LEU A 109 7.42 16.90 -2.21
N LEU A 110 7.98 18.10 -2.32
CA LEU A 110 7.79 19.01 -3.45
C LEU A 110 8.98 18.95 -4.41
N LEU A 111 8.67 18.97 -5.70
CA LEU A 111 9.64 19.29 -6.75
C LEU A 111 9.85 20.81 -6.81
N PRO A 112 11.02 21.30 -7.26
CA PRO A 112 11.30 22.73 -7.34
C PRO A 112 10.24 23.53 -8.11
N VAL A 113 9.69 22.95 -9.18
CA VAL A 113 8.65 23.56 -10.01
C VAL A 113 7.32 23.79 -9.27
N GLU A 114 7.08 23.07 -8.17
CA GLU A 114 5.84 23.11 -7.40
C GLU A 114 5.88 24.09 -6.24
N HIS A 115 7.05 24.68 -5.96
CA HIS A 115 7.20 25.62 -4.85
C HIS A 115 6.28 26.85 -4.99
N SER A 116 6.02 27.30 -6.21
CA SER A 116 5.14 28.46 -6.45
C SER A 116 3.67 28.13 -6.15
N THR A 117 3.20 26.96 -6.58
CA THR A 117 1.82 26.49 -6.33
C THR A 117 1.57 26.12 -4.87
N HIS A 118 2.65 25.90 -4.10
CA HIS A 118 2.62 25.64 -2.67
C HIS A 118 3.01 26.84 -1.81
N SER A 119 3.09 28.04 -2.39
CA SER A 119 3.50 29.26 -1.67
C SER A 119 2.59 29.64 -0.51
N THR A 120 1.31 29.26 -0.56
CA THR A 120 0.32 29.48 0.50
C THR A 120 0.18 28.28 1.45
N HIS A 121 0.85 27.17 1.17
CA HIS A 121 0.81 25.97 2.00
C HIS A 121 1.92 26.00 3.06
N ARG A 122 1.74 25.22 4.13
CA ARG A 122 2.79 24.99 5.12
C ARG A 122 3.83 24.01 4.56
N ALA A 123 4.86 24.55 3.92
CA ALA A 123 5.97 23.78 3.36
C ALA A 123 7.30 24.10 4.06
N THR A 124 7.98 23.08 4.57
CA THR A 124 9.24 23.22 5.33
C THR A 124 10.38 22.43 4.70
N ALA A 125 11.62 22.90 4.85
CA ALA A 125 12.80 22.11 4.53
C ALA A 125 12.84 20.83 5.38
N VAL A 126 13.32 19.73 4.81
CA VAL A 126 13.43 18.45 5.53
C VAL A 126 14.88 18.12 5.85
N THR A 127 15.09 17.51 7.02
CA THR A 127 16.38 16.98 7.44
C THR A 127 16.55 15.52 6.98
N ALA A 128 17.79 15.05 6.91
CA ALA A 128 18.06 13.63 6.66
C ALA A 128 17.37 12.73 7.70
N ALA A 129 17.37 13.12 8.98
CA ALA A 129 16.73 12.36 10.05
C ALA A 129 15.20 12.23 9.85
N GLN A 130 14.55 13.27 9.33
CA GLN A 130 13.11 13.25 9.01
C GLN A 130 12.80 12.36 7.80
N LEU A 131 13.62 12.40 6.75
CA LEU A 131 13.46 11.52 5.59
C LEU A 131 13.62 10.03 5.96
N MET A 132 14.39 9.74 7.01
CA MET A 132 14.58 8.39 7.54
C MET A 132 13.42 7.91 8.42
N ARG A 133 12.53 8.81 8.84
CA ARG A 133 11.34 8.49 9.67
C ARG A 133 10.08 9.09 9.07
N PRO A 134 9.60 8.62 7.89
CA PRO A 134 8.46 9.22 7.21
C PRO A 134 7.18 9.27 8.04
N SER A 135 6.97 8.33 8.97
CA SER A 135 5.86 8.33 9.93
C SER A 135 5.80 9.56 10.85
N MET A 136 6.91 10.31 10.97
CA MET A 136 6.97 11.58 11.69
C MET A 136 6.59 12.78 10.83
N LEU A 137 6.62 12.63 9.50
CA LEU A 137 6.21 13.67 8.53
C LEU A 137 4.78 13.46 8.05
N LEU A 138 4.44 12.21 7.72
CA LEU A 138 3.14 11.80 7.23
C LEU A 138 2.16 11.67 8.41
N ARG A 139 1.07 12.42 8.32
CA ARG A 139 -0.12 12.21 9.13
C ARG A 139 -0.70 10.82 8.81
N PRO A 140 -1.02 10.02 9.84
CA PRO A 140 -1.61 8.70 9.64
C PRO A 140 -2.96 8.79 8.92
N LEU A 141 -3.20 7.87 7.97
CA LEU A 141 -4.52 7.70 7.35
C LEU A 141 -5.38 6.77 8.22
N ASP A 142 -5.93 7.30 9.31
CA ASP A 142 -6.63 6.55 10.36
C ASP A 142 -8.08 6.15 10.03
N ASN A 143 -8.58 6.50 8.84
CA ASN A 143 -9.90 6.10 8.37
C ASN A 143 -10.00 4.57 8.30
N LYS A 144 -10.74 4.00 9.25
CA LYS A 144 -10.99 2.55 9.38
C LYS A 144 -11.69 1.89 8.18
N LYS A 145 -12.22 2.67 7.24
CA LYS A 145 -12.90 2.17 6.04
C LYS A 145 -11.96 2.02 4.84
N SER A 146 -10.75 2.55 4.92
CA SER A 146 -9.73 2.45 3.87
C SER A 146 -8.39 1.96 4.46
N ASN A 147 -7.49 2.87 4.80
CA ASN A 147 -6.11 2.58 5.19
C ASN A 147 -6.00 2.05 6.62
N ALA A 148 -6.84 2.54 7.55
CA ALA A 148 -6.81 2.16 8.97
C ALA A 148 -5.39 2.17 9.58
N GLN A 149 -4.61 3.21 9.28
CA GLN A 149 -3.18 3.25 9.63
C GLN A 149 -2.99 3.53 11.12
N TYR A 150 -2.84 2.47 11.90
CA TYR A 150 -2.49 2.54 13.32
C TYR A 150 -1.03 2.21 13.51
N LEU A 151 -0.24 3.24 13.76
CA LEU A 151 1.21 3.10 13.88
C LEU A 151 1.60 2.54 15.25
N PHE A 152 2.57 1.62 15.28
CA PHE A 152 3.15 1.13 16.53
C PHE A 152 3.69 2.28 17.38
N THR A 153 3.67 2.14 18.70
CA THR A 153 4.39 3.07 19.58
C THR A 153 5.90 2.88 19.45
N ASP A 154 6.71 3.87 19.84
CA ASP A 154 8.18 3.70 19.83
C ASP A 154 8.61 2.52 20.70
N ARG A 155 7.96 2.31 21.86
CA ARG A 155 8.21 1.16 22.74
C ARG A 155 7.93 -0.18 22.05
N SER A 156 6.78 -0.31 21.39
CA SER A 156 6.41 -1.54 20.69
C SER A 156 7.31 -1.80 19.49
N THR A 157 7.66 -0.75 18.74
CA THR A 157 8.55 -0.85 17.58
C THR A 157 9.95 -1.30 18.00
N GLN A 158 10.48 -0.73 19.09
CA GLN A 158 11.77 -1.14 19.65
C GLN A 158 11.75 -2.58 20.15
N PHE A 159 10.71 -2.98 20.88
CA PHE A 159 10.54 -4.37 21.32
C PHE A 159 10.54 -5.36 20.15
N LEU A 160 9.80 -5.07 19.07
CA LEU A 160 9.79 -5.89 17.87
C LEU A 160 11.19 -5.99 17.25
N MET A 161 11.86 -4.86 17.05
CA MET A 161 13.21 -4.81 16.48
C MET A 161 14.23 -5.61 17.32
N ASP A 162 14.23 -5.44 18.64
CA ASP A 162 15.13 -6.15 19.54
C ASP A 162 14.84 -7.66 19.55
N THR A 163 13.57 -8.05 19.51
CA THR A 163 13.15 -9.45 19.41
C THR A 163 13.64 -10.07 18.10
N LEU A 164 13.45 -9.40 16.98
CA LEU A 164 13.90 -9.88 15.66
C LEU A 164 15.41 -10.04 15.60
N ALA A 165 16.15 -9.06 16.11
CA ALA A 165 17.59 -9.11 16.21
C ALA A 165 18.07 -10.25 17.14
N GLY A 166 17.42 -10.41 18.30
CA GLY A 166 17.75 -11.43 19.29
C GLY A 166 17.50 -12.86 18.81
N LEU A 167 16.48 -13.05 17.96
CA LEU A 167 16.20 -14.32 17.29
C LEU A 167 17.10 -14.59 16.07
N GLY A 168 17.95 -13.62 15.69
CA GLY A 168 18.91 -13.78 14.60
C GLY A 168 18.31 -13.60 13.19
N TYR A 169 17.11 -13.02 13.07
CA TYR A 169 16.55 -12.69 11.75
C TYR A 169 17.40 -11.63 11.05
N THR A 170 17.63 -11.84 9.75
CA THR A 170 18.45 -10.93 8.93
C THR A 170 17.69 -10.36 7.73
N LYS A 171 16.50 -10.87 7.46
CA LYS A 171 15.57 -10.41 6.43
C LYS A 171 14.19 -10.25 7.04
N VAL A 172 13.58 -9.08 6.87
CA VAL A 172 12.23 -8.77 7.41
C VAL A 172 11.37 -8.18 6.30
N LEU A 173 10.26 -8.84 6.00
CA LEU A 173 9.23 -8.31 5.11
C LEU A 173 8.20 -7.57 5.97
N CYS A 174 8.18 -6.25 5.86
CA CYS A 174 7.25 -5.37 6.59
C CYS A 174 5.97 -5.19 5.76
N VAL A 175 4.85 -5.78 6.14
CA VAL A 175 3.58 -5.65 5.42
C VAL A 175 2.64 -4.72 6.19
N GLY A 176 2.56 -3.45 5.77
CA GLY A 176 1.78 -2.43 6.46
C GLY A 176 2.40 -1.96 7.78
N THR A 177 3.72 -2.11 7.96
CA THR A 177 4.43 -1.75 9.20
C THR A 177 5.54 -0.71 8.99
N PRO A 178 5.19 0.52 8.59
CA PRO A 178 6.18 1.54 8.21
C PRO A 178 7.14 1.91 9.35
N ARG A 179 6.68 2.02 10.60
CA ARG A 179 7.58 2.36 11.73
C ARG A 179 8.65 1.30 12.01
N LEU A 180 8.35 0.03 11.73
CA LEU A 180 9.34 -1.05 11.86
C LEU A 180 10.40 -0.94 10.74
N GLN A 181 9.98 -0.70 9.50
CA GLN A 181 10.88 -0.44 8.37
C GLN A 181 11.83 0.73 8.67
N GLU A 182 11.29 1.84 9.18
CA GLU A 182 12.08 3.01 9.59
C GLU A 182 13.14 2.66 10.62
N LEU A 183 12.76 1.94 11.68
CA LEU A 183 13.66 1.60 12.77
C LEU A 183 14.77 0.64 12.30
N ILE A 184 14.44 -0.35 11.45
CA ILE A 184 15.45 -1.23 10.83
C ILE A 184 16.46 -0.40 10.04
N LYS A 185 15.99 0.56 9.23
CA LYS A 185 16.85 1.42 8.41
C LYS A 185 17.78 2.29 9.26
N VAL A 186 17.24 2.94 10.31
CA VAL A 186 18.02 3.74 11.27
C VAL A 186 19.08 2.87 11.96
N ARG A 187 18.70 1.70 12.46
CA ARG A 187 19.61 0.74 13.11
C ARG A 187 20.77 0.32 12.19
N ASN A 188 20.49 0.06 10.92
CA ASN A 188 21.52 -0.33 9.95
C ASN A 188 22.56 0.79 9.72
N LEU A 189 22.13 2.06 9.71
CA LEU A 189 23.04 3.20 9.58
C LEU A 189 23.93 3.42 10.80
N GLU A 190 23.45 3.10 12.01
CA GLU A 190 24.25 3.22 13.22
C GLU A 190 25.41 2.20 13.29
N GLN A 191 25.41 1.16 12.45
CA GLN A 191 26.45 0.13 12.33
C GLN A 191 26.84 -0.57 13.65
N LYS A 192 26.00 -0.48 14.69
CA LYS A 192 26.23 -1.10 16.00
C LYS A 192 26.04 -2.61 16.00
N SER A 193 25.45 -3.17 14.95
CA SER A 193 25.01 -4.56 14.90
C SER A 193 24.94 -5.08 13.46
N ARG A 194 24.73 -6.38 13.29
CA ARG A 194 24.54 -7.00 11.97
C ARG A 194 23.37 -6.34 11.23
N SER A 195 23.64 -5.90 10.00
CA SER A 195 22.65 -5.30 9.10
C SER A 195 21.50 -6.26 8.80
N MET A 196 20.29 -5.73 8.79
CA MET A 196 19.04 -6.44 8.51
C MET A 196 18.43 -5.89 7.22
N LYS A 197 18.24 -6.74 6.22
CA LYS A 197 17.53 -6.35 5.00
C LYS A 197 16.04 -6.24 5.30
N SER A 198 15.38 -5.23 4.74
CA SER A 198 13.94 -5.09 4.90
C SER A 198 13.27 -4.42 3.71
N LEU A 199 12.05 -4.86 3.42
CA LEU A 199 11.19 -4.36 2.35
C LEU A 199 9.82 -4.00 2.94
N LEU A 200 9.35 -2.79 2.68
CA LEU A 200 8.00 -2.36 3.05
C LEU A 200 7.02 -2.61 1.91
N LEU A 201 6.02 -3.45 2.16
CA LEU A 201 4.83 -3.59 1.32
C LEU A 201 3.71 -2.77 1.95
N ASP A 202 3.25 -1.72 1.29
CA ASP A 202 2.16 -0.89 1.79
C ASP A 202 1.28 -0.39 0.64
N ILE A 203 0.00 -0.16 0.97
CA ILE A 203 -0.96 0.44 0.04
C ILE A 203 -0.85 1.97 0.04
N ASP A 204 -0.26 2.56 1.09
CA ASP A 204 -0.01 3.99 1.20
C ASP A 204 1.19 4.39 0.33
N LEU A 205 0.92 4.72 -0.94
CA LEU A 205 1.91 5.16 -1.92
C LEU A 205 2.72 6.39 -1.47
N ARG A 206 2.27 7.15 -0.47
CA ARG A 206 3.01 8.30 0.07
C ARG A 206 4.37 7.91 0.66
N TYR A 207 4.58 6.65 1.04
CA TYR A 207 5.88 6.19 1.52
C TYR A 207 6.92 6.05 0.40
N ALA A 208 6.49 5.84 -0.86
CA ALA A 208 7.39 5.67 -2.00
C ALA A 208 8.35 6.84 -2.21
N GLN A 209 7.98 8.06 -1.81
CA GLN A 209 8.84 9.24 -1.93
C GLN A 209 10.04 9.25 -0.96
N PHE A 210 10.11 8.31 -0.01
CA PHE A 210 11.16 8.25 1.02
C PHE A 210 12.08 7.02 0.91
N TYR A 211 11.76 6.10 0.02
CA TYR A 211 12.41 4.80 -0.11
C TYR A 211 12.89 4.57 -1.54
N SER A 212 13.98 3.81 -1.70
CA SER A 212 14.34 3.29 -3.02
C SER A 212 13.38 2.18 -3.46
N GLN A 213 13.46 1.78 -4.73
CA GLN A 213 12.68 0.68 -5.27
C GLN A 213 12.94 -0.65 -4.53
N ASP A 214 14.11 -0.81 -3.88
CA ASP A 214 14.46 -2.00 -3.11
C ASP A 214 13.93 -1.99 -1.66
N GLU A 215 13.45 -0.84 -1.18
CA GLU A 215 13.02 -0.63 0.20
C GLU A 215 11.49 -0.51 0.34
N PHE A 216 10.78 -0.22 -0.74
CA PHE A 216 9.32 -0.06 -0.77
C PHE A 216 8.70 -0.65 -2.03
N CYS A 217 7.58 -1.35 -1.86
CA CYS A 217 6.73 -1.76 -2.97
C CYS A 217 5.27 -1.37 -2.69
N HIS A 218 4.67 -0.67 -3.65
CA HIS A 218 3.25 -0.36 -3.60
C HIS A 218 2.47 -1.67 -3.77
N TYR A 219 1.72 -2.04 -2.74
CA TYR A 219 1.15 -3.37 -2.60
C TYR A 219 -0.23 -3.33 -1.93
N ASN A 220 -1.16 -4.13 -2.45
CA ASN A 220 -2.46 -4.34 -1.85
C ASN A 220 -2.57 -5.74 -1.24
N MET A 221 -2.65 -5.77 0.10
CA MET A 221 -2.70 -7.01 0.90
C MET A 221 -3.99 -7.82 0.66
N PHE A 222 -5.11 -7.19 0.29
CA PHE A 222 -6.41 -7.87 0.17
C PHE A 222 -6.52 -8.77 -1.07
N ASN A 223 -5.78 -8.46 -2.13
CA ASN A 223 -5.82 -9.17 -3.42
C ASN A 223 -4.44 -9.58 -3.92
N HIS A 224 -3.41 -9.43 -3.08
CA HIS A 224 -2.01 -9.71 -3.41
C HIS A 224 -1.55 -9.01 -4.71
N HIS A 225 -1.95 -7.75 -4.89
CA HIS A 225 -1.63 -7.00 -6.10
C HIS A 225 -0.41 -6.10 -5.91
N PHE A 226 0.55 -6.22 -6.84
CA PHE A 226 1.71 -5.33 -6.95
C PHE A 226 1.48 -4.33 -8.09
N PHE A 227 1.46 -3.04 -7.75
CA PHE A 227 1.18 -1.98 -8.74
C PHE A 227 2.35 -1.73 -9.71
N GLY A 228 3.56 -2.15 -9.35
CA GLY A 228 4.73 -2.15 -10.22
C GLY A 228 4.76 -3.28 -11.27
N GLY A 229 3.81 -4.23 -11.22
CA GLY A 229 3.84 -5.46 -12.00
C GLY A 229 4.79 -6.51 -11.40
N GLU A 230 4.89 -7.68 -12.04
CA GLU A 230 5.74 -8.80 -11.58
C GLU A 230 7.23 -8.45 -11.54
N VAL A 231 7.68 -7.55 -12.42
CA VAL A 231 9.05 -7.02 -12.46
C VAL A 231 9.31 -6.01 -11.34
N GLY A 232 8.25 -5.41 -10.77
CA GLY A 232 8.32 -4.44 -9.67
C GLY A 232 8.27 -5.07 -8.28
N VAL A 233 8.36 -6.41 -8.18
CA VAL A 233 8.56 -7.09 -6.90
C VAL A 233 10.07 -7.13 -6.64
N PRO A 234 10.61 -6.38 -5.67
CA PRO A 234 12.04 -6.46 -5.30
C PRO A 234 12.41 -7.81 -4.68
N ALA A 235 11.47 -8.77 -4.66
CA ALA A 235 11.61 -10.13 -4.19
C ALA A 235 12.91 -10.78 -4.69
N ALA A 236 13.22 -10.64 -5.97
CA ALA A 236 14.42 -11.23 -6.56
C ALA A 236 15.71 -10.57 -6.01
N ASP A 237 15.76 -9.23 -5.89
CA ASP A 237 16.98 -8.49 -5.55
C ASP A 237 17.22 -8.37 -4.02
N VAL A 238 16.16 -8.38 -3.21
CA VAL A 238 16.25 -8.48 -1.74
C VAL A 238 16.52 -9.94 -1.30
N GLY A 239 16.43 -10.91 -2.22
CA GLY A 239 16.53 -12.35 -1.94
C GLY A 239 15.37 -12.84 -1.08
N ILE A 240 14.18 -12.25 -1.28
CA ILE A 240 12.89 -12.62 -0.73
C ILE A 240 12.14 -13.29 -1.87
N ASP A 241 12.44 -14.55 -2.16
CA ASP A 241 11.60 -15.32 -3.06
C ASP A 241 10.21 -15.48 -2.41
N MET A 242 9.19 -14.83 -2.96
CA MET A 242 7.81 -14.95 -2.45
C MET A 242 7.25 -16.36 -2.65
N SER A 243 7.89 -17.20 -3.48
CA SER A 243 7.57 -18.63 -3.63
C SER A 243 8.30 -19.53 -2.62
N THR A 244 9.29 -19.00 -1.88
CA THR A 244 10.07 -19.73 -0.88
C THR A 244 10.40 -18.84 0.32
N ILE A 245 9.72 -19.04 1.45
CA ILE A 245 10.18 -18.48 2.74
C ILE A 245 11.51 -19.16 3.08
N HIS A 246 12.62 -18.53 2.72
CA HIS A 246 13.96 -19.02 3.08
C HIS A 246 14.17 -18.98 4.61
N GLU A 247 15.04 -19.86 5.11
CA GLU A 247 15.53 -19.82 6.48
C GLU A 247 16.04 -18.39 6.81
N ASN A 248 15.58 -17.83 7.94
CA ASN A 248 15.84 -16.47 8.44
C ASN A 248 15.10 -15.28 7.79
N MET A 249 13.96 -15.52 7.14
CA MET A 249 12.99 -14.47 6.78
C MET A 249 11.78 -14.49 7.70
N LEU A 250 11.36 -13.31 8.18
CA LEU A 250 10.10 -13.13 8.90
C LEU A 250 9.22 -12.10 8.19
N VAL A 251 7.92 -12.39 8.09
CA VAL A 251 6.89 -11.46 7.66
C VAL A 251 6.21 -10.89 8.90
N ILE A 252 6.20 -9.56 9.03
CA ILE A 252 5.51 -8.83 10.10
C ILE A 252 4.42 -7.96 9.49
#